data_AF-A0A813US82-F1
#
_entry.id   AF-A0A813US82-F1
#
_cell.length_a   1.000
_cell.length_b   1.000
_cell.length_c   1.000
_cell.angle_alpha   90.00
_cell.angle_beta   90.00
_cell.angle_gamma   90.00
#
_symmetry.space_group_name_H-M   'P 1'
#
loop_
_entity.id
_entity.type
_entity.pdbx_description
1 polymer ?
#
loop_
_entity_poly.entity_id
_entity_poly.type
_entity_poly.pdbx_seq_one_letter_code
_entity_poly.pdbx_strand_id
1 'polypeptide(L)'
;MIKFVIFDLVLCTIKKRVGNGHEYLIDWWNGCKNEQKDEFLFPGVFTQPDNHQVNNIVLAFDENDSLYKPAKIHSISNDRKNLQVKFINLSSRQANVPATAAFVISEAYYKKIIEQKHTQH
;
A
#
# COMPACT_ATOMS: atom_id res chain seq x y z
N MET A 1 -14.63 5.49 -0.57
CA MET A 1 -14.22 4.26 -1.28
C MET A 1 -12.75 4.41 -1.61
N ILE A 2 -11.89 3.54 -1.06
CA ILE A 2 -10.43 3.68 -1.21
C ILE A 2 -9.95 2.62 -2.19
N LYS A 3 -9.08 2.94 -3.15
CA LYS A 3 -8.52 1.94 -4.08
C LYS A 3 -7.02 1.78 -3.89
N PHE A 4 -6.53 0.57 -4.12
CA PHE A 4 -5.10 0.26 -4.20
C PHE A 4 -4.67 0.20 -5.66
N VAL A 5 -3.68 1.01 -6.00
CA VAL A 5 -3.11 1.06 -7.35
C VAL A 5 -1.64 0.72 -7.28
N ILE A 6 -1.25 -0.27 -8.06
CA ILE A 6 0.16 -0.59 -8.29
C ILE A 6 0.43 -0.37 -9.77
N PHE A 7 1.22 0.66 -10.10
CA PHE A 7 1.67 0.98 -11.45
C PHE A 7 0.54 0.97 -12.50
N ASP A 8 -0.50 1.78 -12.27
CA ASP A 8 -1.66 1.96 -13.15
C ASP A 8 -2.64 0.77 -13.20
N LEU A 9 -2.34 -0.32 -12.49
CA LEU A 9 -3.28 -1.40 -12.24
C LEU A 9 -3.96 -1.21 -10.88
N VAL A 10 -5.27 -0.98 -10.89
CA VAL A 10 -6.08 -1.05 -9.66
C VAL A 10 -6.16 -2.51 -9.26
N LEU A 11 -5.53 -2.89 -8.14
CA LEU A 11 -5.58 -4.27 -7.65
C LEU A 11 -6.89 -4.56 -6.91
N CYS A 12 -7.34 -3.62 -6.10
CA CYS A 12 -8.60 -3.79 -5.40
C CYS A 12 -9.13 -2.45 -4.89
N THR A 13 -10.38 -2.48 -4.46
CA THR A 13 -11.07 -1.37 -3.84
C THR A 13 -11.55 -1.79 -2.45
N ILE A 14 -11.11 -1.07 -1.41
CA ILE A 14 -11.70 -1.13 -0.09
C ILE A 14 -13.03 -0.38 -0.12
N LYS A 15 -14.12 -1.12 0.11
CA LYS A 15 -15.46 -0.57 0.20
C LYS A 15 -15.75 0.02 1.56
N LYS A 16 -15.41 -0.71 2.62
CA LYS A 16 -15.63 -0.30 4.01
C LYS A 16 -14.68 -1.03 4.95
N ARG A 17 -14.39 -0.38 6.08
CA ARG A 17 -13.87 -1.04 7.29
C ARG A 17 -15.03 -1.79 7.94
N VAL A 18 -14.81 -3.03 8.34
CA VAL A 18 -15.75 -3.90 9.05
C VAL A 18 -15.10 -4.40 10.35
N GLY A 19 -15.93 -4.95 11.25
CA GLY A 19 -15.46 -5.46 12.55
C GLY A 19 -14.90 -4.39 13.49
N ASN A 20 -14.00 -4.79 14.40
CA ASN A 20 -13.35 -3.93 15.41
C ASN A 20 -12.31 -2.96 14.81
N GLY A 21 -12.47 -2.53 13.56
CA GLY A 21 -11.61 -1.54 12.92
C GLY A 21 -10.37 -2.10 12.23
N HIS A 22 -10.23 -3.43 12.11
CA HIS A 22 -9.07 -4.09 11.49
C HIS A 22 -9.42 -5.00 10.31
N GLU A 23 -10.69 -5.04 9.90
CA GLU A 23 -11.17 -5.84 8.77
C GLU A 23 -11.70 -4.93 7.67
N TYR A 24 -11.59 -5.37 6.42
CA TYR A 24 -11.98 -4.61 5.24
C TYR A 24 -12.77 -5.48 4.29
N LEU A 25 -13.86 -4.93 3.79
CA LEU A 25 -14.54 -5.49 2.63
C LEU A 25 -13.80 -5.05 1.36
N ILE A 26 -13.28 -6.02 0.62
CA ILE A 26 -12.40 -5.81 -0.53
C ILE A 26 -13.11 -6.33 -1.79
N ASP A 27 -13.20 -5.44 -2.79
CA ASP A 27 -13.53 -5.80 -4.16
C ASP A 27 -12.24 -5.89 -4.98
N TRP A 28 -11.86 -7.10 -5.39
CA TRP A 28 -10.66 -7.35 -6.18
C TRP A 28 -10.86 -7.02 -7.66
N TRP A 29 -9.76 -6.71 -8.34
CA TRP A 29 -9.74 -6.42 -9.79
C TRP A 29 -10.32 -7.55 -10.65
N ASN A 30 -10.21 -8.80 -10.18
CA ASN A 30 -10.74 -9.98 -10.85
C ASN A 30 -12.24 -10.24 -10.55
N GLY A 31 -12.92 -9.32 -9.86
CA GLY A 31 -14.33 -9.43 -9.49
C GLY A 31 -14.59 -10.23 -8.21
N CYS A 32 -13.57 -10.86 -7.61
CA CYS A 32 -13.72 -11.52 -6.30
C CYS A 32 -14.02 -10.50 -5.21
N LYS A 33 -14.82 -10.90 -4.21
CA LYS A 33 -15.13 -10.08 -3.04
C LYS A 33 -14.90 -10.90 -1.78
N ASN A 34 -14.17 -10.34 -0.83
CA ASN A 34 -13.96 -10.98 0.47
C ASN A 34 -13.75 -9.95 1.58
N GLU A 35 -13.87 -10.43 2.82
CA GLU A 35 -13.46 -9.68 4.01
C GLU A 35 -12.07 -10.15 4.43
N GLN A 36 -11.17 -9.22 4.69
CA GLN A 36 -9.80 -9.53 5.13
C GLN A 36 -9.35 -8.61 6.25
N LYS A 37 -8.53 -9.15 7.16
CA LYS A 37 -7.83 -8.35 8.18
C LYS A 37 -6.67 -7.57 7.56
N ASP A 38 -6.27 -6.49 8.21
CA ASP A 38 -5.08 -5.66 7.88
C ASP A 38 -3.86 -6.51 7.49
N GLU A 39 -3.57 -7.57 8.25
CA GLU A 39 -2.41 -8.44 8.07
C GLU A 39 -2.50 -9.41 6.88
N PHE A 40 -3.70 -9.62 6.35
CA PHE A 40 -3.96 -10.50 5.21
C PHE A 40 -4.32 -9.76 3.93
N LEU A 41 -4.37 -8.42 3.99
CA LEU A 41 -4.95 -7.57 2.95
C LEU A 41 -4.34 -7.85 1.57
N PHE A 42 -3.12 -8.40 1.51
CA PHE A 42 -2.68 -9.21 0.38
C PHE A 42 -1.67 -10.27 0.89
N PRO A 43 -1.94 -11.58 0.66
CA PRO A 43 -1.25 -12.67 1.37
C PRO A 43 0.26 -12.64 1.11
N GLY A 44 1.03 -12.41 2.18
CA GLY A 44 2.51 -12.40 2.15
C GLY A 44 3.15 -11.15 1.52
N VAL A 45 2.35 -10.17 1.10
CA VAL A 45 2.85 -8.92 0.52
C VAL A 45 2.90 -7.84 1.58
N PHE A 46 1.93 -7.82 2.50
CA PHE A 46 1.81 -6.80 3.53
C PHE A 46 2.23 -7.30 4.90
N THR A 47 3.36 -6.80 5.39
CA THR A 47 3.80 -7.09 6.77
C THR A 47 3.17 -6.11 7.73
N GLN A 48 3.05 -6.52 9.00
CA GLN A 48 2.48 -5.73 10.08
C GLN A 48 2.99 -4.28 10.09
N PRO A 49 2.12 -3.31 10.44
CA PRO A 49 2.47 -1.89 10.52
C PRO A 49 3.65 -1.59 11.45
N ASP A 50 4.00 -2.49 12.38
CA ASP A 50 5.02 -2.18 13.38
C ASP A 50 6.47 -2.34 12.86
N ASN A 51 6.67 -2.90 11.67
CA ASN A 51 7.99 -3.16 11.10
C ASN A 51 8.43 -2.16 10.01
N HIS A 52 7.94 -0.91 10.04
CA HIS A 52 8.45 0.13 9.12
C HIS A 52 9.92 0.42 9.40
N GLN A 53 10.73 0.40 8.34
CA GLN A 53 12.13 0.81 8.35
C GLN A 53 12.36 1.82 7.24
N VAL A 54 13.34 2.71 7.44
CA VAL A 54 13.77 3.62 6.38
C VAL A 54 14.22 2.79 5.18
N ASN A 55 13.88 3.25 3.97
CA ASN A 55 14.04 2.55 2.69
C ASN A 55 13.07 1.41 2.39
N ASN A 56 12.20 0.97 3.32
CA ASN A 56 11.14 0.04 2.97
C ASN A 56 10.23 0.63 1.88
N ILE A 57 9.76 -0.26 1.00
CA ILE A 57 8.73 0.06 0.02
C ILE A 57 7.37 -0.22 0.68
N VAL A 58 6.45 0.71 0.58
CA VAL A 58 5.11 0.65 1.17
C VAL A 58 4.07 1.04 0.14
N LEU A 59 2.81 0.62 0.33
CA LEU A 59 1.65 1.29 -0.24
C LEU A 59 1.23 2.39 0.74
N ALA A 60 1.40 3.64 0.33
CA ALA A 60 1.00 4.81 1.09
C ALA A 60 -0.20 5.48 0.40
N PHE A 61 -1.09 6.07 1.20
CA PHE A 61 -2.22 6.83 0.67
C PHE A 61 -1.77 8.18 0.09
N ASP A 62 -2.06 8.42 -1.18
CA ASP A 62 -1.88 9.71 -1.87
C ASP A 62 -3.22 10.46 -1.85
N GLU A 63 -3.33 11.50 -1.01
CA GLU A 63 -4.56 12.28 -0.86
C GLU A 63 -4.98 12.97 -2.15
N ASN A 64 -4.03 13.35 -3.02
CA ASN A 64 -4.32 14.05 -4.27
C ASN A 64 -5.19 13.20 -5.20
N ASP A 65 -4.90 11.91 -5.25
CA ASP A 65 -5.58 10.98 -6.15
C ASP A 65 -6.58 10.10 -5.39
N SER A 66 -6.62 10.17 -4.05
CA SER A 66 -7.41 9.31 -3.17
C SER A 66 -7.13 7.81 -3.39
N LEU A 67 -5.86 7.48 -3.60
CA LEU A 67 -5.38 6.14 -3.95
C LEU A 67 -4.17 5.73 -3.12
N TYR A 68 -4.09 4.45 -2.78
CA TYR A 68 -2.84 3.88 -2.28
C TYR A 68 -1.88 3.62 -3.44
N LYS A 69 -0.63 4.08 -3.28
CA LYS A 69 0.41 3.99 -4.30
C LYS A 69 1.75 3.55 -3.70
N PRO A 70 2.61 2.89 -4.50
CA PRO A 70 3.94 2.51 -4.05
C PRO A 70 4.79 3.74 -3.72
N ALA A 71 5.37 3.74 -2.53
CA ALA A 71 6.21 4.79 -2.00
C ALA A 71 7.39 4.18 -1.22
N LYS A 72 8.48 4.94 -1.10
CA LYS A 72 9.65 4.57 -0.29
C LYS A 72 9.68 5.42 0.97
N ILE A 73 9.87 4.79 2.13
CA ILE A 73 10.02 5.51 3.40
C ILE A 73 11.36 6.25 3.41
N HIS A 74 11.31 7.57 3.60
CA HIS A 74 12.47 8.43 3.73
C HIS A 74 12.82 8.69 5.20
N SER A 75 11.83 8.89 6.06
CA SER A 75 12.02 9.05 7.50
C SER A 75 10.80 8.56 8.29
N ILE A 76 11.02 8.29 9.57
CA ILE A 76 10.01 7.79 10.52
C ILE A 76 10.02 8.75 11.71
N SER A 77 8.86 9.19 12.18
CA SER A 77 8.75 10.03 13.36
C SER A 77 9.26 9.31 14.61
N ASN A 78 9.74 10.06 15.62
CA ASN A 78 10.26 9.47 16.86
C ASN A 78 9.23 8.59 17.61
N ASP A 79 7.95 8.96 17.52
CA ASP A 79 6.83 8.20 18.09
C ASP A 79 6.35 7.03 17.20
N ARG A 80 6.99 6.85 16.02
CA ARG A 80 6.69 5.86 14.98
C ARG A 80 5.27 5.91 14.43
N LYS A 81 4.50 6.97 14.72
CA LYS A 81 3.11 7.10 14.26
C LYS A 81 3.00 7.63 12.85
N ASN A 82 4.03 8.29 12.34
CA ASN A 82 4.03 8.94 11.04
C ASN A 82 5.28 8.58 10.24
N LEU A 83 5.10 8.48 8.93
CA LEU A 83 6.13 8.16 7.97
C LEU A 83 6.20 9.27 6.94
N GLN A 84 7.40 9.79 6.66
CA GLN A 84 7.61 10.55 5.44
C GLN A 84 7.95 9.59 4.32
N VAL A 85 7.14 9.60 3.28
CA VAL A 85 7.28 8.72 2.12
C VAL A 85 7.46 9.53 0.85
N LYS A 86 8.23 8.98 -0.09
CA LYS A 86 8.37 9.50 -1.45
C LYS A 86 7.74 8.52 -2.43
N PHE A 87 6.74 8.96 -3.19
CA PHE A 87 6.06 8.09 -4.15
C PHE A 87 6.98 7.70 -5.29
N ILE A 88 6.93 6.43 -5.68
CA ILE A 88 7.79 5.89 -6.75
C ILE A 88 7.17 6.23 -8.10
N ASN A 89 8.00 6.61 -9.08
CA ASN A 89 7.60 7.02 -10.43
C ASN A 89 6.65 8.22 -10.50
N LEU A 90 6.50 8.97 -9.41
CA LEU A 90 5.80 10.25 -9.39
C LEU A 90 6.78 11.36 -9.04
N SER A 91 6.92 12.31 -9.95
CA SER A 91 7.85 13.43 -9.92
C SER A 91 7.87 14.11 -8.54
N SER A 92 8.91 13.82 -7.73
CA SER A 92 9.18 14.44 -6.42
C SER A 92 8.06 14.42 -5.36
N ARG A 93 6.94 13.72 -5.59
CA ARG A 93 5.81 13.73 -4.64
C ARG A 93 6.20 13.03 -3.33
N GLN A 94 5.97 13.74 -2.23
CA GLN A 94 6.19 13.26 -0.87
C GLN A 94 4.92 13.44 -0.05
N ALA A 95 4.70 12.58 0.93
CA ALA A 95 3.60 12.69 1.86
C ALA A 95 4.05 12.30 3.28
N ASN A 96 3.41 12.91 4.26
CA ASN A 96 3.45 12.46 5.64
C ASN A 96 2.21 11.59 5.88
N VAL A 97 2.39 10.29 6.09
CA VAL A 97 1.29 9.34 6.22
C VAL A 97 1.31 8.69 7.60
N PRO A 98 0.14 8.43 8.23
CA PRO A 98 0.08 7.61 9.42
C PRO A 98 0.65 6.22 9.13
N ALA A 99 1.45 5.68 10.05
CA ALA A 99 2.01 4.33 9.93
C ALA A 99 0.91 3.26 9.75
N THR A 100 -0.23 3.44 10.42
CA THR A 100 -1.43 2.60 10.28
C THR A 100 -2.08 2.67 8.89
N ALA A 101 -1.75 3.68 8.11
CA ALA A 101 -2.22 3.89 6.74
C ALA A 101 -1.10 3.66 5.71
N ALA A 102 -0.03 2.95 6.07
CA ALA A 102 1.06 2.58 5.18
C ALA A 102 1.34 1.08 5.29
N PHE A 103 1.06 0.35 4.22
CA PHE A 103 1.21 -1.10 4.22
C PHE A 103 2.55 -1.48 3.59
N VAL A 104 3.45 -2.14 4.33
CA VAL A 104 4.77 -2.54 3.82
C VAL A 104 4.61 -3.53 2.69
N ILE A 105 5.28 -3.35 1.55
CA ILE A 105 5.26 -4.31 0.43
C ILE A 105 6.55 -5.12 0.48
N SER A 106 6.48 -6.44 0.33
CA SER A 106 7.70 -7.24 0.17
C SER A 106 8.46 -6.84 -1.11
N GLU A 107 9.77 -6.64 -1.00
CA GLU A 107 10.60 -6.19 -2.13
C GLU A 107 10.56 -7.18 -3.31
N ALA A 108 10.48 -8.48 -3.01
CA ALA A 108 10.34 -9.54 -4.01
C ALA A 108 9.03 -9.40 -4.80
N TYR A 109 7.91 -9.08 -4.13
CA TYR A 109 6.63 -8.85 -4.81
C TYR A 109 6.67 -7.58 -5.66
N TYR A 110 7.25 -6.50 -5.10
CA TYR A 110 7.44 -5.25 -5.83
C TYR A 110 8.27 -5.47 -7.11
N LYS A 111 9.39 -6.19 -7.02
CA LYS A 111 10.25 -6.55 -8.16
C LYS A 111 9.52 -7.42 -9.18
N LYS A 112 8.80 -8.45 -8.74
CA LYS A 112 8.01 -9.33 -9.62
C LYS A 112 6.96 -8.56 -10.43
N ILE A 113 6.30 -7.57 -9.83
CA ILE A 113 5.34 -6.72 -10.56
C ILE A 113 6.06 -5.84 -11.59
N ILE A 114 7.22 -5.27 -11.24
CA ILE A 114 8.01 -4.48 -12.20
C ILE A 114 8.43 -5.35 -13.39
N GLU A 115 8.96 -6.54 -13.14
CA GLU A 115 9.40 -7.47 -14.17
C GLU A 115 8.26 -7.86 -15.12
N GLN A 116 7.06 -8.12 -14.59
CA GLN A 116 5.87 -8.42 -15.38
C GLN A 116 5.45 -7.26 -16.30
N LYS A 117 5.68 -6.01 -15.90
CA LYS A 117 5.43 -4.84 -16.76
C LYS A 117 6.39 -4.77 -17.95
N HIS A 118 7.65 -5.18 -17.76
CA HIS A 118 8.65 -5.18 -18.82
C HIS A 118 8.51 -6.33 -19.82
N THR A 119 7.70 -7.35 -19.52
CA THR A 119 7.46 -8.50 -20.40
C THR A 119 6.21 -8.39 -21.25
N GLN A 120 5.39 -7.34 -21.07
CA GLN A 120 4.17 -7.09 -21.85
C GLN A 120 4.35 -6.03 -22.97
N HIS A 121 5.58 -5.76 -23.37
CA HIS A 121 5.91 -4.92 -24.54
C HIS A 121 6.45 -5.75 -25.69
#